data_AF-A0A1U7NL82-F1
#
_entry.id   AF-A0A1U7NL82-F1
#
_cell.length_a   1.000
_cell.length_b   1.000
_cell.length_c   1.000
_cell.angle_alpha   90.00
_cell.angle_beta   90.00
_cell.angle_gamma   90.00
#
_symmetry.space_group_name_H-M   'P 1'
#
loop_
_entity.id
_entity.type
_entity.pdbx_description
1 polymer ?
#
loop_
_entity_poly.entity_id
_entity_poly.type
_entity_poly.pdbx_seq_one_letter_code
_entity_poly.pdbx_strand_id
1 'polypeptide(L)'
;MMKQEHAHKSDIMMDISILYRNTQKYFDRKLEPLKLTYAQLPVLFAIYEEEGISMQRIVENGQYDKGTVTKNVQKLENLGYIKTVPSKVDKRLKHLYPTNACAQIMPTIYQMRADWWTKVTTSMDREQLDVFQNTYSLLSANVSAFAAWKLDEFRFYDLDPLCVGHEPGKLSACLYTAGCNLRCPDCPRKDLVYLKESKTPLKMEKVSAFLEERKHFLSALCIQGGEACLNPELSHFFIYVKQMGYTIILKTNGTKPKVLKQWIEENAVDRIWFNFKSPPRLYAKKTGMDFFDFSLIEQTLQILKTIPDRTVVETRLALDLFEGGLEEMAGYLDKSFKWIWHVDTSLQNETILVEKERCQHYVKEIEIRYANT
;
A
#
# COMPACT_ATOMS: atom_id res chain seq x y z
N MET A 1 -38.93 -41.01 15.69
CA MET A 1 -38.78 -39.64 16.19
C MET A 1 -37.46 -39.55 16.96
N MET A 2 -36.36 -39.32 16.25
CA MET A 2 -35.05 -39.04 16.85
C MET A 2 -34.67 -37.62 16.43
N LYS A 3 -34.36 -36.79 17.43
CA LYS A 3 -34.10 -35.36 17.31
C LYS A 3 -32.98 -35.13 16.30
N GLN A 4 -33.25 -34.26 15.32
CA GLN A 4 -32.21 -33.59 14.56
C GLN A 4 -31.30 -32.86 15.55
N GLU A 5 -30.04 -33.28 15.66
CA GLU A 5 -29.00 -32.44 16.24
C GLU A 5 -28.94 -31.16 15.42
N HIS A 6 -29.28 -30.03 16.06
CA HIS A 6 -28.99 -28.73 15.51
C HIS A 6 -27.48 -28.65 15.28
N ALA A 7 -27.05 -28.76 14.01
CA ALA A 7 -25.74 -28.33 13.58
C ALA A 7 -25.59 -26.88 14.02
N HIS A 8 -24.80 -26.65 15.07
CA HIS A 8 -24.43 -25.32 15.49
C HIS A 8 -23.75 -24.67 14.28
N LYS A 9 -24.41 -23.70 13.63
CA LYS A 9 -23.72 -22.81 12.70
C LYS A 9 -22.59 -22.19 13.51
N SER A 10 -21.35 -22.57 13.25
CA SER A 10 -20.19 -22.01 13.94
C SER A 10 -20.07 -20.53 13.53
N ASP A 11 -20.17 -19.63 14.49
CA ASP A 11 -19.82 -18.23 14.30
C ASP A 11 -18.34 -18.09 14.63
N ILE A 12 -17.51 -18.02 13.59
CA ILE A 12 -16.06 -17.96 13.71
C ILE A 12 -15.58 -16.81 14.61
N MET A 13 -16.29 -15.68 14.64
CA MET A 13 -15.93 -14.54 15.48
C MET A 13 -16.23 -14.81 16.96
N MET A 14 -17.34 -15.51 17.22
CA MET A 14 -17.66 -15.98 18.57
C MET A 14 -16.66 -17.06 19.02
N ASP A 15 -16.28 -17.98 18.14
CA ASP A 15 -15.32 -19.04 18.45
C ASP A 15 -13.93 -18.49 18.76
N ILE A 16 -13.45 -17.51 17.98
CA ILE A 16 -12.20 -16.77 18.26
C ILE A 16 -12.29 -16.10 19.65
N SER A 17 -13.43 -15.47 19.95
CA SER A 17 -13.64 -14.80 21.24
C SER A 17 -13.66 -15.79 22.42
N ILE A 18 -14.25 -16.98 22.23
CA ILE A 18 -14.25 -18.06 23.22
C ILE A 18 -12.83 -18.59 23.43
N LEU A 19 -12.08 -18.86 22.36
CA LEU A 19 -10.69 -19.30 22.43
C LEU A 19 -9.82 -18.28 23.17
N TYR A 20 -9.96 -17.00 22.84
CA TYR A 20 -9.23 -15.91 23.50
C TYR A 20 -9.52 -15.86 25.00
N ARG A 21 -10.79 -15.82 25.42
CA ARG A 21 -11.16 -15.77 26.85
C ARG A 21 -10.70 -17.01 27.62
N ASN A 22 -10.75 -18.19 27.01
CA ASN A 22 -10.26 -19.42 27.67
C ASN A 22 -8.73 -19.43 27.77
N THR A 23 -8.03 -18.91 26.76
CA THR A 23 -6.57 -18.69 26.81
C THR A 23 -6.21 -17.77 27.97
N GLN A 24 -6.90 -16.65 28.13
CA GLN A 24 -6.69 -15.74 29.27
C GLN A 24 -6.84 -16.46 30.61
N LYS A 25 -7.97 -17.17 30.81
CA LYS A 25 -8.24 -17.92 32.06
C LYS A 25 -7.17 -18.99 32.35
N TYR A 26 -6.67 -19.67 31.32
CA TYR A 26 -5.62 -20.66 31.48
C TYR A 26 -4.34 -20.01 32.01
N PHE A 27 -3.89 -18.94 31.35
CA PHE A 27 -2.67 -18.25 31.74
C PHE A 27 -2.80 -17.54 33.09
N ASP A 28 -3.92 -16.89 33.39
CA ASP A 28 -4.12 -16.23 34.69
C ASP A 28 -3.96 -17.20 35.86
N ARG A 29 -4.45 -18.44 35.73
CA ARG A 29 -4.24 -19.50 36.73
C ARG A 29 -2.78 -19.96 36.82
N LYS A 30 -2.10 -20.08 35.69
CA LYS A 30 -0.70 -20.56 35.63
C LYS A 30 0.31 -19.51 36.09
N LEU A 31 -0.02 -18.24 35.92
CA LEU A 31 0.84 -17.09 36.24
C LEU A 31 0.66 -16.58 37.67
N GLU A 32 -0.34 -17.05 38.41
CA GLU A 32 -0.60 -16.65 39.80
C GLU A 32 0.65 -16.74 40.70
N PRO A 33 1.48 -17.81 40.66
CA PRO A 33 2.70 -17.88 41.47
C PRO A 33 3.74 -16.80 41.13
N LEU A 34 3.70 -16.29 39.90
CA LEU A 34 4.59 -15.22 39.41
C LEU A 34 4.03 -13.82 39.66
N LYS A 35 2.82 -13.72 40.26
CA LYS A 35 2.05 -12.47 40.43
C LYS A 35 1.77 -11.75 39.11
N LEU A 36 1.71 -12.51 38.02
CA LEU A 36 1.43 -12.03 36.67
C LEU A 36 0.01 -12.41 36.24
N THR A 37 -0.55 -11.64 35.30
CA THR A 37 -1.77 -12.01 34.57
C THR A 37 -1.49 -12.02 33.08
N TYR A 38 -2.38 -12.64 32.28
CA TYR A 38 -2.26 -12.72 30.84
C TYR A 38 -2.07 -11.34 30.20
N ALA A 39 -2.69 -10.29 30.76
CA ALA A 39 -2.58 -8.92 30.27
C ALA A 39 -1.13 -8.37 30.26
N GLN A 40 -0.24 -8.90 31.10
CA GLN A 40 1.16 -8.50 31.12
C GLN A 40 2.02 -9.29 30.11
N LEU A 41 1.59 -10.48 29.68
CA LEU A 41 2.42 -11.35 28.84
C LEU A 41 2.82 -10.72 27.49
N PRO A 42 1.92 -10.11 26.70
CA PRO A 42 2.31 -9.51 25.43
C PRO A 42 3.42 -8.45 25.58
N VAL A 43 3.33 -7.62 26.62
CA VAL A 43 4.33 -6.59 26.92
C VAL A 43 5.63 -7.22 27.41
N LEU A 44 5.55 -8.24 28.27
CA LEU A 44 6.73 -8.95 28.78
C LEU A 44 7.50 -9.67 27.67
N PHE A 45 6.81 -10.37 26.77
CA PHE A 45 7.42 -10.99 25.59
C PHE A 45 8.09 -9.95 24.70
N ALA A 46 7.40 -8.85 24.38
CA ALA A 46 7.97 -7.81 23.53
C ALA A 46 9.27 -7.22 24.10
N ILE A 47 9.35 -7.03 25.42
CA ILE A 47 10.55 -6.50 26.08
C ILE A 47 11.66 -7.55 26.15
N TYR A 48 11.32 -8.82 26.38
CA TYR A 48 12.31 -9.90 26.49
C TYR A 48 12.91 -10.29 25.13
N GLU A 49 12.09 -10.29 24.08
CA GLU A 49 12.51 -10.68 22.72
C GLU A 49 13.18 -9.53 21.96
N GLU A 50 12.87 -8.27 22.29
CA GLU A 50 13.52 -7.07 21.74
C GLU A 50 14.02 -6.15 22.87
N GLU A 51 15.25 -6.39 23.34
CA GLU A 51 15.85 -5.55 24.38
C GLU A 51 15.98 -4.08 23.94
N GLY A 52 15.54 -3.16 24.80
CA GLY A 52 15.57 -1.73 24.52
C GLY A 52 14.38 -1.22 23.70
N ILE A 53 13.36 -2.06 23.47
CA ILE A 53 12.13 -1.65 22.79
C ILE A 53 11.47 -0.44 23.49
N SER A 54 10.87 0.44 22.70
CA SER A 54 10.11 1.60 23.21
C SER A 54 8.64 1.23 23.45
N MET A 55 7.98 1.93 24.37
CA MET A 55 6.52 1.75 24.57
C MET A 55 5.71 2.04 23.30
N GLN A 56 6.17 2.98 22.47
CA GLN A 56 5.52 3.30 21.20
C GLN A 56 5.56 2.11 20.24
N ARG A 57 6.70 1.43 20.14
CA ARG A 57 6.84 0.26 19.28
C ARG A 57 6.01 -0.93 19.77
N ILE A 58 5.84 -1.08 21.08
CA ILE A 58 4.91 -2.08 21.65
C ILE A 58 3.45 -1.76 21.30
N VAL A 59 3.05 -0.47 21.36
CA VAL A 59 1.72 0.00 20.93
C VAL A 59 1.47 -0.32 19.46
N GLU A 60 2.44 0.01 18.59
CA GLU A 60 2.34 -0.17 17.15
C GLU A 60 2.27 -1.66 16.76
N ASN A 61 3.18 -2.48 17.28
CA ASN A 61 3.23 -3.92 16.95
C ASN A 61 2.05 -4.71 17.52
N GLY A 62 1.58 -4.34 18.71
CA GLY A 62 0.54 -5.08 19.43
C GLY A 62 -0.88 -4.51 19.27
N GLN A 63 -1.03 -3.38 18.56
CA GLN A 63 -2.29 -2.64 18.41
C GLN A 63 -2.99 -2.34 19.75
N TYR A 64 -2.21 -2.07 20.80
CA TYR A 64 -2.72 -1.75 22.13
C TYR A 64 -2.89 -0.25 22.32
N ASP A 65 -3.91 0.18 23.08
CA ASP A 65 -3.97 1.56 23.55
C ASP A 65 -2.72 1.91 24.39
N LYS A 66 -2.20 3.13 24.20
CA LYS A 66 -1.05 3.66 24.94
C LYS A 66 -1.23 3.56 26.45
N GLY A 67 -2.46 3.79 26.95
CA GLY A 67 -2.79 3.67 28.37
C GLY A 67 -2.63 2.23 28.89
N THR A 68 -2.98 1.24 28.09
CA THR A 68 -2.86 -0.19 28.43
C THR A 68 -1.39 -0.61 28.50
N VAL A 69 -0.58 -0.24 27.52
CA VAL A 69 0.87 -0.53 27.53
C VAL A 69 1.54 0.13 28.74
N THR A 70 1.25 1.42 28.99
CA THR A 70 1.84 2.17 30.12
C THR A 70 1.54 1.50 31.46
N LYS A 71 0.27 1.10 31.70
CA LYS A 71 -0.13 0.41 32.94
C LYS A 71 0.58 -0.94 33.12
N ASN A 72 0.71 -1.72 32.06
CA ASN A 72 1.37 -3.02 32.12
C ASN A 72 2.88 -2.90 32.33
N VAL A 73 3.54 -1.94 31.66
CA VAL A 73 4.95 -1.62 31.89
C VAL A 73 5.19 -1.24 33.35
N GLN A 74 4.38 -0.34 33.91
CA GLN A 74 4.53 0.05 35.32
C GLN A 74 4.37 -1.15 36.27
N LYS A 75 3.41 -2.04 35.99
CA LYS A 75 3.19 -3.23 36.81
C LYS A 75 4.36 -4.21 36.73
N LEU A 76 4.90 -4.45 35.54
CA LEU A 76 6.07 -5.31 35.33
C LEU A 76 7.33 -4.74 36.00
N GLU A 77 7.50 -3.42 35.97
CA GLU A 77 8.61 -2.73 36.65
C GLU A 77 8.48 -2.84 38.17
N ASN A 78 7.27 -2.63 38.72
CA ASN A 78 7.00 -2.77 40.15
C ASN A 78 7.22 -4.21 40.67
N LEU A 79 6.99 -5.21 39.82
CA LEU A 79 7.28 -6.62 40.12
C LEU A 79 8.78 -6.96 39.98
N GLY A 80 9.59 -6.04 39.48
CA GLY A 80 11.04 -6.22 39.31
C GLY A 80 11.43 -7.02 38.07
N TYR A 81 10.50 -7.29 37.14
CA TYR A 81 10.78 -8.07 35.93
C TYR A 81 11.39 -7.23 34.81
N ILE A 82 11.10 -5.92 34.76
CA ILE A 82 11.69 -5.03 33.76
C ILE A 82 12.31 -3.80 34.43
N LYS A 83 13.17 -3.11 33.68
CA LYS A 83 13.71 -1.80 34.04
C LYS A 83 13.50 -0.82 32.90
N THR A 84 13.15 0.42 33.24
CA THR A 84 13.03 1.52 32.29
C THR A 84 14.28 2.40 32.32
N VAL A 85 14.91 2.62 31.17
CA VAL A 85 16.11 3.44 31.02
C VAL A 85 15.81 4.64 30.11
N PRO A 86 16.04 5.89 30.56
CA PRO A 86 15.95 7.06 29.69
C PRO A 86 16.97 6.99 28.54
N SER A 87 16.57 7.37 27.34
CA SER A 87 17.50 7.46 26.21
C SER A 87 18.58 8.50 26.46
N LYS A 88 19.81 8.19 26.03
CA LYS A 88 20.97 9.09 26.11
C LYS A 88 20.90 10.23 25.09
N VAL A 89 20.12 10.05 24.01
CA VAL A 89 20.01 11.00 22.89
C VAL A 89 18.81 11.93 23.08
N ASP A 90 17.65 11.37 23.47
CA ASP A 90 16.45 12.14 23.81
C ASP A 90 15.88 11.67 25.14
N LYS A 91 16.02 12.47 26.20
CA LYS A 91 15.53 12.13 27.54
C LYS A 91 14.01 11.93 27.61
N ARG A 92 13.26 12.33 26.58
CA ARG A 92 11.81 12.08 26.45
C ARG A 92 11.50 10.64 26.04
N LEU A 93 12.46 9.95 25.43
CA LEU A 93 12.35 8.55 25.04
C LEU A 93 12.82 7.63 26.18
N LYS A 94 12.07 6.55 26.40
CA LYS A 94 12.36 5.53 27.41
C LYS A 94 12.48 4.18 26.71
N HIS A 95 13.53 3.44 27.06
CA HIS A 95 13.80 2.10 26.57
C HIS A 95 13.58 1.09 27.69
N LEU A 96 12.98 -0.04 27.35
CA LEU A 96 12.59 -1.08 28.30
C LEU A 96 13.54 -2.26 28.17
N TYR A 97 13.97 -2.82 29.30
CA TYR A 97 14.90 -3.95 29.34
C TYR A 97 14.43 -5.01 30.34
N PRO A 98 14.64 -6.30 30.06
CA PRO A 98 14.41 -7.34 31.05
C PRO A 98 15.43 -7.25 32.19
N THR A 99 15.04 -7.71 33.38
CA THR A 99 15.95 -7.95 34.50
C THR A 99 16.37 -9.43 34.57
N ASN A 100 17.33 -9.74 35.43
CA ASN A 100 17.69 -11.13 35.73
C ASN A 100 16.50 -11.94 36.26
N ALA A 101 15.61 -11.31 37.04
CA ALA A 101 14.40 -11.95 37.54
C ALA A 101 13.44 -12.31 36.40
N CYS A 102 13.32 -11.47 35.37
CA CYS A 102 12.57 -11.82 34.16
C CYS A 102 13.21 -13.00 33.45
N ALA A 103 14.52 -12.97 33.19
CA ALA A 103 15.21 -14.07 32.52
C ALA A 103 15.02 -15.43 33.23
N GLN A 104 14.91 -15.45 34.56
CA GLN A 104 14.65 -16.67 35.34
C GLN A 104 13.24 -17.24 35.15
N ILE A 105 12.22 -16.39 34.92
CA ILE A 105 10.82 -16.85 34.79
C ILE A 105 10.41 -17.13 33.34
N MET A 106 11.12 -16.56 32.35
CA MET A 106 10.75 -16.70 30.94
C MET A 106 10.73 -18.14 30.42
N PRO A 107 11.70 -19.02 30.75
CA PRO A 107 11.63 -20.42 30.31
C PRO A 107 10.34 -21.12 30.76
N THR A 108 9.92 -20.88 31.99
CA THR A 108 8.66 -21.39 32.54
C THR A 108 7.45 -20.85 31.78
N ILE A 109 7.43 -19.56 31.44
CA ILE A 109 6.35 -18.94 30.66
C ILE A 109 6.30 -19.49 29.23
N TYR A 110 7.45 -19.69 28.57
CA TYR A 110 7.50 -20.33 27.25
C TYR A 110 6.99 -21.77 27.28
N GLN A 111 7.33 -22.53 28.31
CA GLN A 111 6.80 -23.88 28.49
C GLN A 111 5.28 -23.87 28.67
N MET A 112 4.74 -22.94 29.48
CA MET A 112 3.28 -22.78 29.62
C MET A 112 2.60 -22.50 28.28
N ARG A 113 3.24 -21.73 27.38
CA ARG A 113 2.74 -21.44 26.03
C ARG A 113 2.77 -22.68 25.14
N ALA A 114 3.86 -23.43 25.15
CA ALA A 114 3.98 -24.69 24.40
C ALA A 114 2.94 -25.72 24.87
N ASP A 115 2.74 -25.85 26.17
CA ASP A 115 1.74 -26.75 26.77
C ASP A 115 0.31 -26.34 26.41
N TRP A 116 0.02 -25.03 26.41
CA TRP A 116 -1.29 -24.53 26.00
C TRP A 116 -1.54 -24.78 24.52
N TRP A 117 -0.56 -24.48 23.66
CA TRP A 117 -0.63 -24.71 22.23
C TRP A 117 -0.94 -26.18 21.93
N THR A 118 -0.15 -27.09 22.52
CA THR A 118 -0.35 -28.53 22.38
C THR A 118 -1.77 -28.95 22.77
N LYS A 119 -2.32 -28.40 23.87
CA LYS A 119 -3.70 -28.71 24.30
C LYS A 119 -4.73 -28.24 23.30
N VAL A 120 -4.66 -26.98 22.84
CA VAL A 120 -5.66 -26.43 21.91
C VAL A 120 -5.55 -27.03 20.51
N THR A 121 -4.42 -27.62 20.15
CA THR A 121 -4.20 -28.27 18.86
C THR A 121 -4.19 -29.80 18.91
N THR A 122 -4.56 -30.42 20.04
CA THR A 122 -4.42 -31.88 20.26
C THR A 122 -5.07 -32.73 19.15
N SER A 123 -6.19 -32.26 18.61
CA SER A 123 -6.98 -32.97 17.60
C SER A 123 -6.67 -32.56 16.15
N MET A 124 -5.61 -31.76 15.93
CA MET A 124 -5.22 -31.28 14.61
C MET A 124 -3.95 -31.97 14.14
N ASP A 125 -3.92 -32.42 12.89
CA ASP A 125 -2.69 -32.88 12.25
C ASP A 125 -1.82 -31.68 11.79
N ARG A 126 -0.60 -31.99 11.30
CA ARG A 126 0.35 -30.96 10.87
C ARG A 126 -0.14 -30.14 9.68
N GLU A 127 -0.80 -30.78 8.72
CA GLU A 127 -1.30 -30.10 7.52
C GLU A 127 -2.43 -29.12 7.89
N GLN A 128 -3.35 -29.56 8.73
CA GLN A 128 -4.42 -28.72 9.28
C GLN A 128 -3.86 -27.53 10.05
N LEU A 129 -2.80 -27.74 10.83
CA LEU A 129 -2.14 -26.66 11.57
C LEU A 129 -1.47 -25.65 10.64
N ASP A 130 -0.74 -26.11 9.61
CA ASP A 130 -0.07 -25.23 8.66
C ASP A 130 -1.10 -24.38 7.90
N VAL A 131 -2.21 -24.97 7.44
CA VAL A 131 -3.31 -24.24 6.78
C VAL A 131 -3.95 -23.21 7.71
N PHE A 132 -4.21 -23.59 8.97
CA PHE A 132 -4.79 -22.68 9.96
C PHE A 132 -3.85 -21.51 10.25
N GLN A 133 -2.57 -21.76 10.51
CA GLN A 133 -1.59 -20.71 10.80
C GLN A 133 -1.45 -19.73 9.64
N ASN A 134 -1.40 -20.22 8.41
CA ASN A 134 -1.34 -19.37 7.22
C ASN A 134 -2.60 -18.52 7.05
N THR A 135 -3.78 -19.12 7.22
CA THR A 135 -5.06 -18.43 7.08
C THR A 135 -5.26 -17.39 8.18
N TYR A 136 -4.96 -17.74 9.43
CA TYR A 136 -5.09 -16.84 10.58
C TYR A 136 -4.10 -15.67 10.49
N SER A 137 -2.87 -15.92 10.04
CA SER A 137 -1.87 -14.88 9.80
C SER A 137 -2.33 -13.92 8.70
N LEU A 138 -2.93 -14.44 7.61
CA LEU A 138 -3.50 -13.61 6.54
C LEU A 138 -4.65 -12.73 7.06
N LEU A 139 -5.58 -13.31 7.84
CA LEU A 139 -6.69 -12.55 8.44
C LEU A 139 -6.18 -11.45 9.38
N SER A 140 -5.18 -11.75 10.22
CA SER A 140 -4.57 -10.79 11.13
C SER A 140 -3.82 -9.67 10.38
N ALA A 141 -3.12 -10.01 9.30
CA ALA A 141 -2.43 -9.04 8.44
C ALA A 141 -3.43 -8.10 7.76
N ASN A 142 -4.56 -8.64 7.28
CA ASN A 142 -5.62 -7.85 6.68
C ASN A 142 -6.18 -6.83 7.70
N VAL A 143 -6.52 -7.27 8.91
CA VAL A 143 -7.00 -6.37 9.98
C VAL A 143 -5.95 -5.32 10.33
N SER A 144 -4.66 -5.68 10.33
CA SER A 144 -3.59 -4.72 10.59
C SER A 144 -3.48 -3.65 9.51
N ALA A 145 -3.65 -4.03 8.23
CA ALA A 145 -3.76 -3.09 7.14
C ALA A 145 -5.03 -2.20 7.25
N PHE A 146 -6.15 -2.75 7.74
CA PHE A 146 -7.38 -1.99 8.01
C PHE A 146 -7.29 -1.08 9.24
N ALA A 147 -6.55 -1.46 10.30
CA ALA A 147 -6.39 -0.65 11.50
C ALA A 147 -5.33 0.46 11.31
N ALA A 148 -4.38 0.26 10.39
CA ALA A 148 -3.48 1.29 9.89
C ALA A 148 -4.17 2.29 8.93
N TRP A 149 -5.41 2.01 8.53
CA TRP A 149 -6.20 2.89 7.66
C TRP A 149 -6.71 4.12 8.43
N LYS A 150 -5.97 5.23 8.36
CA LYS A 150 -6.55 6.53 8.70
C LYS A 150 -7.25 7.08 7.47
N LEU A 151 -8.58 7.25 7.58
CA LEU A 151 -9.45 7.79 6.53
C LEU A 151 -9.02 9.17 5.97
N ASP A 152 -8.08 9.87 6.60
CA ASP A 152 -7.68 11.24 6.28
C ASP A 152 -6.29 11.38 5.60
N GLU A 153 -5.54 10.30 5.39
CA GLU A 153 -4.14 10.39 4.91
C GLU A 153 -4.01 10.66 3.39
N PHE A 154 -5.01 10.27 2.58
CA PHE A 154 -5.14 10.66 1.17
C PHE A 154 -6.62 10.76 0.80
N ARG A 155 -6.93 11.44 -0.32
CA ARG A 155 -8.32 11.69 -0.74
C ARG A 155 -8.51 11.46 -2.23
N PHE A 156 -9.63 10.85 -2.58
CA PHE A 156 -10.14 10.83 -3.94
C PHE A 156 -11.11 11.98 -4.16
N TYR A 157 -11.08 12.58 -5.34
CA TYR A 157 -11.89 13.75 -5.70
C TYR A 157 -12.81 13.51 -6.88
N ASP A 158 -12.63 12.38 -7.56
CA ASP A 158 -13.47 11.99 -8.67
C ASP A 158 -13.43 10.48 -8.89
N LEU A 159 -14.45 9.98 -9.58
CA LEU A 159 -14.62 8.59 -9.95
C LEU A 159 -15.27 8.52 -11.32
N ASP A 160 -14.59 7.89 -12.27
CA ASP A 160 -15.22 7.40 -13.49
C ASP A 160 -15.65 5.95 -13.27
N PRO A 161 -16.97 5.65 -13.27
CA PRO A 161 -17.47 4.32 -12.93
C PRO A 161 -17.05 3.23 -13.92
N LEU A 162 -16.70 3.62 -15.16
CA LEU A 162 -16.28 2.71 -16.21
C LEU A 162 -15.29 3.41 -17.16
N CYS A 163 -14.13 2.81 -17.28
CA CYS A 163 -13.01 3.19 -18.14
C CYS A 163 -12.56 1.96 -18.94
N VAL A 164 -12.25 2.16 -20.22
CA VAL A 164 -11.71 1.12 -21.11
C VAL A 164 -10.37 1.53 -21.69
N GLY A 165 -9.55 0.56 -22.10
CA GLY A 165 -8.29 0.83 -22.82
C GLY A 165 -7.05 1.07 -21.95
N HIS A 166 -7.15 0.84 -20.63
CA HIS A 166 -5.99 0.86 -19.71
C HIS A 166 -5.24 -0.47 -19.63
N GLU A 167 -5.95 -1.60 -19.78
CA GLU A 167 -5.37 -2.94 -19.85
C GLU A 167 -6.22 -3.77 -20.82
N PRO A 168 -5.61 -4.48 -21.79
CA PRO A 168 -6.35 -5.36 -22.70
C PRO A 168 -7.19 -6.39 -21.94
N GLY A 169 -8.45 -6.53 -22.34
CA GLY A 169 -9.36 -7.54 -21.77
C GLY A 169 -9.87 -7.25 -20.36
N LYS A 170 -9.56 -6.09 -19.75
CA LYS A 170 -10.08 -5.71 -18.43
C LYS A 170 -10.96 -4.47 -18.49
N LEU A 171 -12.14 -4.56 -17.89
CA LEU A 171 -12.94 -3.37 -17.56
C LEU A 171 -12.39 -2.75 -16.28
N SER A 172 -12.20 -1.43 -16.31
CA SER A 172 -11.65 -0.67 -15.18
C SER A 172 -12.61 0.41 -14.72
N ALA A 173 -12.53 0.82 -13.46
CA ALA A 173 -12.98 2.16 -13.04
C ALA A 173 -11.74 3.04 -12.85
N CYS A 174 -11.94 4.37 -12.83
CA CYS A 174 -10.85 5.30 -12.55
C CYS A 174 -11.14 6.11 -11.28
N LEU A 175 -10.24 6.07 -10.31
CA LEU A 175 -10.27 6.95 -9.13
C LEU A 175 -9.21 8.04 -9.26
N TYR A 176 -9.61 9.24 -8.87
CA TYR A 176 -8.80 10.43 -9.09
C TYR A 176 -8.28 11.03 -7.79
N THR A 177 -6.96 11.06 -7.66
CA THR A 177 -6.27 11.85 -6.64
C THR A 177 -6.18 13.31 -7.08
N ALA A 178 -5.85 14.21 -6.15
CA ALA A 178 -5.62 15.61 -6.45
C ALA A 178 -4.28 16.10 -5.90
N GLY A 179 -3.85 17.27 -6.37
CA GLY A 179 -2.53 17.82 -6.12
C GLY A 179 -1.51 17.23 -7.09
N CYS A 180 -0.77 18.09 -7.78
CA CYS A 180 0.32 17.71 -8.66
C CYS A 180 1.50 18.65 -8.41
N ASN A 181 2.71 18.15 -8.58
CA ASN A 181 3.94 18.94 -8.49
C ASN A 181 4.40 19.50 -9.86
N LEU A 182 3.60 19.32 -10.90
CA LEU A 182 3.75 19.93 -12.22
C LEU A 182 2.58 20.87 -12.49
N ARG A 183 2.74 21.79 -13.44
CA ARG A 183 1.78 22.82 -13.84
C ARG A 183 1.56 22.82 -15.37
N CYS A 184 1.54 21.62 -15.96
CA CYS A 184 1.43 21.42 -17.40
C CYS A 184 0.31 22.30 -18.01
N PRO A 185 0.62 23.20 -18.97
CA PRO A 185 -0.37 24.06 -19.59
C PRO A 185 -1.49 23.29 -20.31
N ASP A 186 -1.24 22.06 -20.73
CA ASP A 186 -2.16 21.14 -21.43
C ASP A 186 -2.75 20.05 -20.51
N CYS A 187 -2.70 20.23 -19.19
CA CYS A 187 -3.25 19.26 -18.24
C CYS A 187 -4.77 19.05 -18.50
N PRO A 188 -5.24 17.80 -18.69
CA PRO A 188 -6.66 17.54 -18.95
C PRO A 188 -7.53 17.65 -17.69
N ARG A 189 -6.90 17.56 -16.51
CA ARG A 189 -7.53 17.60 -15.19
C ARG A 189 -6.99 18.77 -14.36
N LYS A 190 -6.94 19.97 -14.94
CA LYS A 190 -6.53 21.19 -14.22
C LYS A 190 -7.36 21.42 -12.95
N ASP A 191 -8.61 20.96 -12.93
CA ASP A 191 -9.52 20.99 -11.78
C ASP A 191 -8.98 20.19 -10.57
N LEU A 192 -8.13 19.18 -10.80
CA LEU A 192 -7.47 18.39 -9.76
C LEU A 192 -6.06 18.89 -9.42
N VAL A 193 -5.50 19.79 -10.23
CA VAL A 193 -4.24 20.48 -9.93
C VAL A 193 -4.49 21.73 -9.08
N TYR A 194 -5.47 22.53 -9.49
CA TYR A 194 -5.91 23.75 -8.80
C TYR A 194 -7.26 23.48 -8.14
N LEU A 195 -7.23 22.84 -6.98
CA LEU A 195 -8.42 22.53 -6.21
C LEU A 195 -9.12 23.83 -5.79
N LYS A 196 -10.34 24.03 -6.29
CA LYS A 196 -11.23 25.07 -5.78
C LYS A 196 -11.71 24.69 -4.39
N GLU A 197 -11.93 25.67 -3.52
CA GLU A 197 -12.44 25.49 -2.15
C GLU A 197 -13.75 24.70 -2.11
N SER A 198 -14.56 24.79 -3.17
CA SER A 198 -15.83 24.07 -3.32
C SER A 198 -15.69 22.60 -3.75
N LYS A 199 -14.51 22.14 -4.20
CA LYS A 199 -14.30 20.75 -4.62
C LYS A 199 -14.11 19.88 -3.37
N THR A 200 -15.15 19.14 -3.01
CA THR A 200 -15.13 18.23 -1.88
C THR A 200 -14.59 16.85 -2.29
N PRO A 201 -13.83 16.18 -1.43
CA PRO A 201 -13.39 14.81 -1.67
C PRO A 201 -14.58 13.84 -1.63
N LEU A 202 -14.45 12.74 -2.36
CA LEU A 202 -15.37 11.62 -2.26
C LEU A 202 -15.28 11.02 -0.86
N LYS A 203 -16.45 10.69 -0.29
CA LYS A 203 -16.53 9.93 0.95
C LYS A 203 -16.01 8.51 0.70
N MET A 204 -15.09 8.04 1.54
CA MET A 204 -14.49 6.72 1.36
C MET A 204 -15.50 5.58 1.49
N GLU A 205 -16.58 5.76 2.25
CA GLU A 205 -17.67 4.80 2.32
C GLU A 205 -18.36 4.62 0.96
N LYS A 206 -18.49 5.71 0.18
CA LYS A 206 -19.05 5.65 -1.18
C LYS A 206 -18.11 4.93 -2.14
N VAL A 207 -16.81 5.20 -2.05
CA VAL A 207 -15.78 4.52 -2.87
C VAL A 207 -15.79 3.02 -2.55
N SER A 208 -15.79 2.67 -1.28
CA SER A 208 -15.78 1.27 -0.81
C SER A 208 -17.04 0.53 -1.25
N ALA A 209 -18.22 1.14 -1.06
CA ALA A 209 -19.49 0.56 -1.50
C ALA A 209 -19.53 0.34 -3.03
N PHE A 210 -19.03 1.31 -3.81
CA PHE A 210 -18.94 1.20 -5.26
C PHE A 210 -18.05 0.03 -5.70
N LEU A 211 -16.86 -0.10 -5.11
CA LEU A 211 -15.94 -1.19 -5.45
C LEU A 211 -16.53 -2.56 -5.05
N GLU A 212 -17.13 -2.66 -3.87
CA GLU A 212 -17.75 -3.90 -3.41
C GLU A 212 -18.92 -4.34 -4.31
N GLU A 213 -19.76 -3.39 -4.75
CA GLU A 213 -20.85 -3.65 -5.70
C GLU A 213 -20.33 -4.13 -7.06
N ARG A 214 -19.16 -3.62 -7.49
CA ARG A 214 -18.65 -3.79 -8.86
C ARG A 214 -17.55 -4.83 -9.00
N LYS A 215 -17.08 -5.46 -7.92
CA LYS A 215 -15.94 -6.40 -7.93
C LYS A 215 -16.10 -7.63 -8.83
N HIS A 216 -17.33 -8.01 -9.16
CA HIS A 216 -17.62 -9.11 -10.09
C HIS A 216 -17.73 -8.66 -11.57
N PHE A 217 -17.81 -7.34 -11.82
CA PHE A 217 -17.94 -6.76 -13.15
C PHE A 217 -16.67 -6.06 -13.61
N LEU A 218 -16.02 -5.31 -12.71
CA LEU A 218 -14.77 -4.62 -12.96
C LEU A 218 -13.61 -5.50 -12.49
N SER A 219 -12.57 -5.61 -13.32
CA SER A 219 -11.38 -6.42 -13.03
C SER A 219 -10.16 -5.58 -12.70
N ALA A 220 -10.23 -4.27 -12.92
CA ALA A 220 -9.12 -3.36 -12.70
C ALA A 220 -9.57 -2.01 -12.11
N LEU A 221 -8.64 -1.33 -11.48
CA LEU A 221 -8.81 0.02 -10.94
C LEU A 221 -7.64 0.88 -11.38
N CYS A 222 -7.95 1.93 -12.13
CA CYS A 222 -6.98 2.92 -12.58
C CYS A 222 -6.92 4.07 -11.56
N ILE A 223 -5.71 4.38 -11.11
CA ILE A 223 -5.43 5.44 -10.17
C ILE A 223 -4.74 6.57 -10.93
N GLN A 224 -5.43 7.70 -11.07
CA GLN A 224 -4.96 8.84 -11.86
C GLN A 224 -5.37 10.19 -11.27
N GLY A 225 -5.30 11.27 -12.05
CA GLY A 225 -5.64 12.64 -11.61
C GLY A 225 -4.42 13.53 -11.47
N GLY A 226 -4.17 14.02 -10.25
CA GLY A 226 -2.93 14.71 -9.90
C GLY A 226 -1.70 13.80 -10.03
N GLU A 227 -0.71 13.96 -9.13
CA GLU A 227 0.39 12.99 -9.04
C GLU A 227 0.16 12.05 -7.86
N ALA A 228 -0.26 10.82 -8.14
CA ALA A 228 -0.59 9.83 -7.13
C ALA A 228 0.59 9.53 -6.20
N CYS A 229 1.83 9.51 -6.71
CA CYS A 229 3.03 9.24 -5.91
C CYS A 229 3.38 10.37 -4.92
N LEU A 230 2.64 11.49 -4.89
CA LEU A 230 2.71 12.47 -3.81
C LEU A 230 2.07 11.98 -2.52
N ASN A 231 1.30 10.89 -2.57
CA ASN A 231 0.59 10.31 -1.43
C ASN A 231 1.09 8.87 -1.17
N PRO A 232 2.25 8.66 -0.49
CA PRO A 232 2.80 7.33 -0.25
C PRO A 232 1.85 6.35 0.46
N GLU A 233 0.97 6.89 1.32
CA GLU A 233 -0.06 6.16 2.07
C GLU A 233 -1.14 5.51 1.17
N LEU A 234 -1.18 5.87 -0.12
CA LEU A 234 -2.06 5.25 -1.10
C LEU A 234 -1.78 3.74 -1.28
N SER A 235 -0.58 3.28 -0.89
CA SER A 235 -0.24 1.85 -0.79
C SER A 235 -1.22 1.05 0.08
N HIS A 236 -1.72 1.62 1.18
CA HIS A 236 -2.71 0.95 2.03
C HIS A 236 -4.01 0.69 1.29
N PHE A 237 -4.45 1.64 0.46
CA PHE A 237 -5.62 1.48 -0.39
C PHE A 237 -5.40 0.42 -1.48
N PHE A 238 -4.18 0.35 -2.02
CA PHE A 238 -3.84 -0.67 -3.00
C PHE A 238 -3.98 -2.08 -2.42
N ILE A 239 -3.46 -2.30 -1.21
CA ILE A 239 -3.62 -3.58 -0.50
C ILE A 239 -5.11 -3.92 -0.32
N TYR A 240 -5.91 -2.96 0.13
CA TYR A 240 -7.35 -3.13 0.32
C TYR A 240 -8.07 -3.56 -0.96
N VAL A 241 -7.87 -2.85 -2.08
CA VAL A 241 -8.60 -3.19 -3.33
C VAL A 241 -8.07 -4.46 -4.00
N LYS A 242 -6.79 -4.82 -3.79
CA LYS A 242 -6.26 -6.11 -4.28
C LYS A 242 -6.91 -7.28 -3.58
N GLN A 243 -7.26 -7.17 -2.29
CA GLN A 243 -8.02 -8.21 -1.57
C GLN A 243 -9.41 -8.46 -2.19
N MET A 244 -9.98 -7.48 -2.90
CA MET A 244 -11.24 -7.63 -3.64
C MET A 244 -11.05 -8.24 -5.04
N GLY A 245 -9.81 -8.50 -5.46
CA GLY A 245 -9.49 -9.06 -6.78
C GLY A 245 -9.21 -8.03 -7.88
N TYR A 246 -9.10 -6.74 -7.55
CA TYR A 246 -8.77 -5.72 -8.54
C TYR A 246 -7.29 -5.75 -8.95
N THR A 247 -7.04 -5.66 -10.25
CA THR A 247 -5.74 -5.28 -10.79
C THR A 247 -5.56 -3.77 -10.69
N ILE A 248 -4.44 -3.31 -10.13
CA ILE A 248 -4.16 -1.88 -9.96
C ILE A 248 -3.32 -1.35 -11.11
N ILE A 249 -3.83 -0.30 -11.75
CA ILE A 249 -3.17 0.43 -12.82
C ILE A 249 -2.85 1.82 -12.30
N LEU A 250 -1.57 2.15 -12.15
CA LEU A 250 -1.12 3.45 -11.68
C LEU A 250 -0.75 4.36 -12.85
N LYS A 251 -1.34 5.55 -12.94
CA LYS A 251 -0.82 6.62 -13.80
C LYS A 251 0.09 7.55 -12.98
N THR A 252 1.29 7.83 -13.48
CA THR A 252 2.26 8.72 -12.83
C THR A 252 3.01 9.59 -13.85
N ASN A 253 3.39 10.79 -13.43
CA ASN A 253 4.30 11.69 -14.12
C ASN A 253 5.79 11.40 -13.85
N GLY A 254 6.09 10.41 -12.99
CA GLY A 254 7.45 9.90 -12.73
C GLY A 254 8.35 10.79 -11.88
N THR A 255 7.83 11.87 -11.27
CA THR A 255 8.65 12.79 -10.48
C THR A 255 8.99 12.29 -9.06
N LYS A 256 8.42 11.14 -8.64
CA LYS A 256 8.64 10.52 -7.33
C LYS A 256 9.19 9.09 -7.47
N PRO A 257 10.41 8.93 -8.01
CA PRO A 257 11.00 7.61 -8.30
C PRO A 257 11.11 6.72 -7.05
N LYS A 258 11.41 7.27 -5.88
CA LYS A 258 11.53 6.50 -4.63
C LYS A 258 10.22 5.83 -4.22
N VAL A 259 9.11 6.56 -4.27
CA VAL A 259 7.77 6.04 -3.94
C VAL A 259 7.34 5.00 -4.96
N LEU A 260 7.55 5.29 -6.25
CA LEU A 260 7.24 4.36 -7.33
C LEU A 260 8.02 3.04 -7.18
N LYS A 261 9.33 3.12 -6.89
CA LYS A 261 10.18 1.95 -6.66
C LYS A 261 9.66 1.11 -5.50
N GLN A 262 9.34 1.75 -4.37
CA GLN A 262 8.77 1.08 -3.21
C GLN A 262 7.48 0.31 -3.58
N TRP A 263 6.54 0.95 -4.25
CA TRP A 263 5.28 0.30 -4.66
C TRP A 263 5.47 -0.84 -5.66
N ILE A 264 6.52 -0.79 -6.49
CA ILE A 264 6.88 -1.89 -7.40
C ILE A 264 7.43 -3.08 -6.59
N GLU A 265 8.38 -2.82 -5.68
CA GLU A 265 9.05 -3.83 -4.85
C GLU A 265 8.08 -4.53 -3.89
N GLU A 266 7.14 -3.78 -3.31
CA GLU A 266 6.06 -4.30 -2.45
C GLU A 266 4.94 -4.97 -3.25
N ASN A 267 5.03 -4.98 -4.59
CA ASN A 267 3.99 -5.45 -5.50
C ASN A 267 2.61 -4.81 -5.24
N ALA A 268 2.61 -3.53 -4.83
CA ALA A 268 1.40 -2.78 -4.52
C ALA A 268 0.63 -2.36 -5.79
N VAL A 269 1.31 -2.13 -6.91
CA VAL A 269 0.70 -1.79 -8.20
C VAL A 269 0.97 -2.89 -9.23
N ASP A 270 0.03 -3.22 -10.13
CA ASP A 270 0.21 -4.32 -11.09
C ASP A 270 0.66 -3.83 -12.48
N ARG A 271 0.22 -2.64 -12.86
CA ARG A 271 0.52 -1.96 -14.12
C ARG A 271 0.87 -0.50 -13.88
N ILE A 272 1.80 0.02 -14.66
CA ILE A 272 2.22 1.42 -14.61
C ILE A 272 2.05 2.06 -15.98
N TRP A 273 1.38 3.19 -15.97
CA TRP A 273 1.25 4.10 -17.09
C TRP A 273 2.07 5.34 -16.78
N PHE A 274 3.26 5.39 -17.37
CA PHE A 274 4.19 6.49 -17.16
C PHE A 274 3.96 7.57 -18.22
N ASN A 275 3.56 8.76 -17.79
CA ASN A 275 3.32 9.88 -18.68
C ASN A 275 4.62 10.68 -18.89
N PHE A 276 5.37 10.29 -19.91
CA PHE A 276 6.63 10.93 -20.28
C PHE A 276 6.33 12.24 -21.03
N LYS A 277 6.59 13.38 -20.39
CA LYS A 277 6.01 14.67 -20.81
C LYS A 277 6.70 15.30 -22.01
N SER A 278 8.02 15.23 -22.06
CA SER A 278 8.85 15.98 -23.00
C SER A 278 10.31 15.45 -22.96
N PRO A 279 11.17 15.85 -23.91
CA PRO A 279 12.61 15.70 -23.74
C PRO A 279 13.17 16.67 -22.67
N PRO A 280 14.38 16.42 -22.13
CA PRO A 280 15.02 17.26 -21.12
C PRO A 280 15.01 18.75 -21.43
N ARG A 281 15.39 19.13 -22.66
CA ARG A 281 15.51 20.55 -23.07
C ARG A 281 14.18 21.32 -23.04
N LEU A 282 13.04 20.62 -23.13
CA LEU A 282 11.70 21.21 -23.14
C LEU A 282 10.91 20.90 -21.87
N TYR A 283 11.45 20.07 -20.98
CA TYR A 283 10.67 19.51 -19.87
C TYR A 283 10.09 20.56 -18.94
N ALA A 284 10.90 21.55 -18.53
CA ALA A 284 10.46 22.62 -17.65
C ALA A 284 9.31 23.41 -18.28
N LYS A 285 9.49 23.86 -19.54
CA LYS A 285 8.47 24.57 -20.32
C LYS A 285 7.19 23.75 -20.46
N LYS A 286 7.27 22.50 -20.89
CA LYS A 286 6.11 21.59 -21.08
C LYS A 286 5.37 21.32 -19.78
N THR A 287 6.08 21.30 -18.66
CA THR A 287 5.50 21.06 -17.34
C THR A 287 5.10 22.33 -16.59
N GLY A 288 5.22 23.50 -17.21
CA GLY A 288 4.86 24.79 -16.61
C GLY A 288 5.76 25.19 -15.44
N MET A 289 7.04 24.79 -15.50
CA MET A 289 8.06 25.04 -14.48
C MET A 289 9.15 25.94 -15.07
N ASP A 290 9.74 26.82 -14.25
CA ASP A 290 10.88 27.64 -14.67
C ASP A 290 12.17 26.81 -14.77
N PHE A 291 12.32 25.84 -13.86
CA PHE A 291 13.41 24.87 -13.84
C PHE A 291 12.86 23.50 -13.47
N PHE A 292 13.44 22.44 -14.04
CA PHE A 292 13.11 21.07 -13.71
C PHE A 292 14.36 20.20 -13.68
N ASP A 293 14.56 19.47 -12.59
CA ASP A 293 15.61 18.46 -12.46
C ASP A 293 15.19 17.18 -13.18
N PHE A 294 15.72 16.98 -14.39
CA PHE A 294 15.40 15.83 -15.23
C PHE A 294 15.95 14.50 -14.66
N SER A 295 16.90 14.53 -13.72
CA SER A 295 17.46 13.31 -13.14
C SER A 295 16.42 12.45 -12.40
N LEU A 296 15.32 13.06 -11.95
CA LEU A 296 14.18 12.35 -11.36
C LEU A 296 13.46 11.45 -12.38
N ILE A 297 13.35 11.92 -13.62
CA ILE A 297 12.72 11.18 -14.71
C ILE A 297 13.64 10.08 -15.21
N GLU A 298 14.95 10.34 -15.29
CA GLU A 298 15.94 9.32 -15.59
C GLU A 298 15.91 8.18 -14.58
N GLN A 299 15.85 8.49 -13.27
CA GLN A 299 15.69 7.49 -12.22
C GLN A 299 14.41 6.66 -12.40
N THR A 300 13.29 7.31 -12.70
CA THR A 300 12.02 6.61 -12.96
C THR A 300 12.13 5.68 -14.17
N LEU A 301 12.71 6.14 -15.28
CA LEU A 301 12.91 5.33 -16.46
C LEU A 301 13.79 4.11 -16.17
N GLN A 302 14.86 4.25 -15.39
CA GLN A 302 15.70 3.13 -14.98
C GLN A 302 14.93 2.11 -14.13
N ILE A 303 14.07 2.56 -13.23
CA ILE A 303 13.17 1.68 -12.46
C ILE A 303 12.23 0.93 -13.40
N LEU A 304 11.58 1.63 -14.32
CA LEU A 304 10.60 1.04 -15.23
C LEU A 304 11.21 0.03 -16.22
N LYS A 305 12.48 0.21 -16.60
CA LYS A 305 13.25 -0.75 -17.42
C LYS A 305 13.42 -2.11 -16.76
N THR A 306 13.27 -2.20 -15.44
CA THR A 306 13.31 -3.49 -14.72
C THR A 306 11.99 -4.27 -14.81
N ILE A 307 10.90 -3.62 -15.22
CA ILE A 307 9.54 -4.19 -15.31
C ILE A 307 8.80 -3.76 -16.59
N PRO A 308 9.39 -3.92 -17.78
CA PRO A 308 8.82 -3.40 -19.03
C PRO A 308 7.48 -4.03 -19.38
N ASP A 309 7.26 -5.31 -19.05
CA ASP A 309 5.98 -6.01 -19.29
C ASP A 309 4.82 -5.50 -18.44
N ARG A 310 5.12 -4.73 -17.38
CA ARG A 310 4.12 -4.07 -16.53
C ARG A 310 3.96 -2.59 -16.87
N THR A 311 4.71 -2.08 -17.84
CA THR A 311 4.85 -0.64 -18.10
C THR A 311 4.37 -0.25 -19.49
N VAL A 312 3.53 0.78 -19.53
CA VAL A 312 3.17 1.51 -20.74
C VAL A 312 3.68 2.94 -20.59
N VAL A 313 4.43 3.42 -21.59
CA VAL A 313 4.79 4.84 -21.65
C VAL A 313 3.73 5.56 -22.47
N GLU A 314 3.29 6.73 -22.03
CA GLU A 314 2.38 7.59 -22.79
C GLU A 314 2.90 9.02 -22.89
N THR A 315 2.63 9.68 -24.01
CA THR A 315 2.98 11.08 -24.24
C THR A 315 1.84 11.78 -24.95
N ARG A 316 1.44 12.96 -24.48
CA ARG A 316 0.53 13.85 -25.23
C ARG A 316 1.34 14.72 -26.17
N LEU A 317 1.11 14.55 -27.47
CA LEU A 317 1.83 15.30 -28.49
C LEU A 317 1.45 16.79 -28.43
N ALA A 318 2.44 17.62 -28.65
CA ALA A 318 2.30 19.06 -28.83
C ALA A 318 3.28 19.53 -29.90
N LEU A 319 3.01 20.69 -30.48
CA LEU A 319 3.77 21.20 -31.62
C LEU A 319 5.28 21.35 -31.32
N ASP A 320 5.63 21.62 -30.07
CA ASP A 320 7.00 21.78 -29.62
C ASP A 320 7.81 20.47 -29.54
N LEU A 321 7.16 19.31 -29.63
CA LEU A 321 7.83 18.01 -29.69
C LEU A 321 8.28 17.63 -31.10
N PHE A 322 7.71 18.25 -32.13
CA PHE A 322 8.23 18.14 -33.49
C PHE A 322 9.62 18.78 -33.57
N GLU A 323 10.41 18.45 -34.60
CA GLU A 323 11.84 18.81 -34.69
C GLU A 323 12.74 18.01 -33.74
N GLY A 324 12.60 16.67 -33.75
CA GLY A 324 13.51 15.75 -33.07
C GLY A 324 13.29 15.58 -31.57
N GLY A 325 12.32 16.28 -30.97
CA GLY A 325 11.98 16.10 -29.56
C GLY A 325 11.46 14.69 -29.24
N LEU A 326 10.66 14.10 -30.13
CA LEU A 326 10.21 12.71 -29.99
C LEU A 326 11.33 11.69 -30.16
N GLU A 327 12.28 11.93 -31.07
CA GLU A 327 13.45 11.07 -31.24
C GLU A 327 14.38 11.15 -30.02
N GLU A 328 14.60 12.34 -29.46
CA GLU A 328 15.34 12.55 -28.21
C GLU A 328 14.69 11.76 -27.06
N MET A 329 13.36 11.84 -26.91
CA MET A 329 12.61 11.04 -25.94
C MET A 329 12.74 9.53 -26.20
N ALA A 330 12.66 9.10 -27.47
CA ALA A 330 12.78 7.71 -27.85
C ALA A 330 14.14 7.12 -27.43
N GLY A 331 15.21 7.91 -27.47
CA GLY A 331 16.55 7.51 -27.01
C GLY A 331 16.64 7.19 -25.51
N TYR A 332 15.72 7.69 -24.69
CA TYR A 332 15.61 7.33 -23.27
C TYR A 332 14.86 6.01 -23.05
N LEU A 333 14.01 5.65 -24.00
CA LEU A 333 13.28 4.38 -24.05
C LEU A 333 14.15 3.31 -24.73
N ASP A 334 13.66 2.08 -24.76
CA ASP A 334 14.30 0.97 -25.48
C ASP A 334 13.23 0.02 -26.04
N LYS A 335 13.67 -1.02 -26.77
CA LYS A 335 12.80 -2.00 -27.44
C LYS A 335 11.96 -2.87 -26.51
N SER A 336 12.01 -2.66 -25.19
CA SER A 336 11.10 -3.30 -24.25
C SER A 336 9.79 -2.54 -24.07
N PHE A 337 9.76 -1.21 -24.28
CA PHE A 337 8.59 -0.39 -24.00
C PHE A 337 7.62 -0.29 -25.17
N LYS A 338 6.33 -0.35 -24.83
CA LYS A 338 5.24 0.18 -25.67
C LYS A 338 5.05 1.67 -25.36
N TRP A 339 4.99 2.49 -26.41
CA TRP A 339 4.82 3.93 -26.30
C TRP A 339 3.52 4.39 -26.98
N ILE A 340 2.62 4.98 -26.20
CA ILE A 340 1.34 5.50 -26.68
C ILE A 340 1.42 7.01 -26.89
N TRP A 341 1.15 7.45 -28.11
CA TRP A 341 1.06 8.86 -28.45
C TRP A 341 -0.40 9.31 -28.46
N HIS A 342 -0.75 10.20 -27.54
CA HIS A 342 -2.05 10.85 -27.51
C HIS A 342 -2.00 12.10 -28.37
N VAL A 343 -2.79 12.13 -29.43
CA VAL A 343 -2.77 13.15 -30.47
C VAL A 343 -4.04 13.99 -30.40
N ASP A 344 -3.87 15.32 -30.38
CA ASP A 344 -4.96 16.27 -30.57
C ASP A 344 -5.36 16.33 -32.06
N THR A 345 -6.65 16.39 -32.37
CA THR A 345 -7.16 16.41 -33.75
C THR A 345 -6.72 17.63 -34.56
N SER A 346 -6.19 18.67 -33.90
CA SER A 346 -5.56 19.83 -34.55
C SER A 346 -4.20 19.54 -35.20
N LEU A 347 -3.57 18.40 -34.89
CA LEU A 347 -2.27 18.01 -35.46
C LEU A 347 -2.44 17.28 -36.80
N GLN A 348 -1.55 17.57 -37.75
CA GLN A 348 -1.57 16.95 -39.08
C GLN A 348 -1.09 15.50 -39.03
N ASN A 349 -1.91 14.58 -39.57
CA ASN A 349 -1.63 13.14 -39.59
C ASN A 349 -0.30 12.77 -40.29
N GLU A 350 0.06 13.47 -41.37
CA GLU A 350 1.29 13.20 -42.12
C GLU A 350 2.53 13.40 -41.24
N THR A 351 2.60 14.51 -40.50
CA THR A 351 3.70 14.81 -39.58
C THR A 351 3.85 13.73 -38.51
N ILE A 352 2.75 13.24 -37.96
CA ILE A 352 2.75 12.21 -36.91
C ILE A 352 3.29 10.89 -37.44
N LEU A 353 2.92 10.50 -38.67
CA LEU A 353 3.41 9.27 -39.28
C LEU A 353 4.91 9.34 -39.56
N VAL A 354 5.42 10.48 -40.04
CA VAL A 354 6.86 10.71 -40.25
C VAL A 354 7.64 10.60 -38.94
N GLU A 355 7.16 11.22 -37.86
CA GLU A 355 7.83 11.10 -36.56
C GLU A 355 7.76 9.67 -36.01
N LYS A 356 6.65 8.96 -36.23
CA LYS A 356 6.52 7.55 -35.84
C LYS A 356 7.56 6.69 -36.56
N GLU A 357 7.78 6.89 -37.85
CA GLU A 357 8.80 6.16 -38.61
C GLU A 357 10.23 6.39 -38.10
N ARG A 358 10.53 7.61 -37.63
CA ARG A 358 11.82 7.93 -36.98
C ARG A 358 11.96 7.21 -35.65
N CYS A 359 10.91 7.22 -34.83
CA CYS A 359 10.98 6.69 -33.46
C CYS A 359 10.81 5.16 -33.36
N GLN A 360 10.18 4.50 -34.35
CA GLN A 360 9.82 3.07 -34.26
C GLN A 360 11.02 2.13 -34.07
N HIS A 361 12.23 2.57 -34.41
CA HIS A 361 13.44 1.77 -34.28
C HIS A 361 13.98 1.71 -32.83
N TYR A 362 13.56 2.67 -31.99
CA TYR A 362 14.03 2.79 -30.60
C TYR A 362 13.15 2.01 -29.62
N VAL A 363 11.86 1.85 -29.91
CA VAL A 363 10.86 1.26 -28.99
C VAL A 363 10.20 0.02 -29.57
N LYS A 364 9.53 -0.77 -28.73
CA LYS A 364 8.86 -2.01 -29.15
C LYS A 364 7.73 -1.75 -30.15
N GLU A 365 6.90 -0.77 -29.82
CA GLU A 365 5.66 -0.46 -30.51
C GLU A 365 5.28 0.99 -30.22
N ILE A 366 4.84 1.71 -31.27
CA ILE A 366 4.22 3.03 -31.14
C ILE A 366 2.74 2.93 -31.53
N GLU A 367 1.86 3.12 -30.55
CA GLU A 367 0.41 3.19 -30.73
C GLU A 367 -0.02 4.66 -30.78
N ILE A 368 -0.77 5.06 -31.80
CA ILE A 368 -1.30 6.42 -31.92
C ILE A 368 -2.77 6.39 -31.50
N ARG A 369 -3.12 7.20 -30.51
CA ARG A 369 -4.49 7.43 -30.06
C ARG A 369 -4.87 8.86 -30.34
N TYR A 370 -5.83 9.05 -31.24
CA TYR A 370 -6.46 10.35 -31.42
C TYR A 370 -7.42 10.57 -30.26
N ALA A 371 -7.31 11.73 -29.61
CA ALA A 371 -8.28 12.12 -28.61
C ALA A 371 -9.65 12.26 -29.31
N ASN A 372 -10.59 11.38 -28.96
CA ASN A 372 -12.00 11.66 -29.22
C ASN A 372 -12.40 12.79 -28.25
N THR A 373 -13.01 13.83 -28.81
CA THR A 373 -13.61 14.97 -28.09
C THR A 373 -14.42 14.54 -26.88
#